data_AF-A0A4V1PS46-F1
#
_entry.id   AF-A0A4V1PS46-F1
#
_cell.length_a   1.000
_cell.length_b   1.000
_cell.length_c   1.000
_cell.angle_alpha   90.00
_cell.angle_beta   90.00
_cell.angle_gamma   90.00
#
_symmetry.space_group_name_H-M   'P 1'
#
loop_
_entity.id
_entity.type
_entity.pdbx_description
1 polymer ?
#
loop_
_entity_poly.entity_id
_entity_poly.type
_entity_poly.pdbx_seq_one_letter_code
_entity_poly.pdbx_strand_id
1 'polypeptide(L)'
;MDDFSDFQRDIADAARASFKALRALHPDEHFYAFALYTDSGAMTVVPAANSVEGLSRIRAQQAIADDDRDPWYTWGFSEWAYAAAEASPFNAICGKLADAVLSPQFARSRFAEFSRQLHADMIEALRLLDRDGLFGTGEARAAITLFVSISDDDAAEALENESAKALNPPAVVETFLRRYD
;
A
#
# COMPACT_ATOMS: atom_id res chain seq x y z
N MET A 1 21.47 -14.47 -0.91
CA MET A 1 20.89 -14.26 0.44
C MET A 1 20.34 -12.86 0.37
N ASP A 2 19.05 -12.72 0.10
CA ASP A 2 18.47 -11.40 -0.19
C ASP A 2 18.55 -10.53 1.08
N ASP A 3 19.29 -9.43 0.97
CA ASP A 3 19.73 -8.59 2.08
C ASP A 3 18.68 -7.52 2.38
N PHE A 4 17.54 -7.95 2.92
CA PHE A 4 16.53 -7.01 3.43
C PHE A 4 17.01 -6.39 4.74
N SER A 5 16.95 -5.06 4.83
CA SER A 5 17.33 -4.29 6.03
C SER A 5 16.37 -4.59 7.19
N ASP A 6 16.81 -4.32 8.42
CA ASP A 6 15.95 -4.46 9.61
C ASP A 6 14.69 -3.59 9.49
N PHE A 7 14.80 -2.40 8.90
CA PHE A 7 13.66 -1.51 8.71
C PHE A 7 12.65 -2.06 7.67
N GLN A 8 13.13 -2.67 6.59
CA GLN A 8 12.27 -3.34 5.61
C GLN A 8 11.54 -4.54 6.24
N ARG A 9 12.21 -5.27 7.15
CA ARG A 9 11.60 -6.37 7.91
C ARG A 9 10.56 -5.88 8.90
N ASP A 10 10.83 -4.78 9.62
CA ASP A 10 9.85 -4.14 10.51
C ASP A 10 8.57 -3.78 9.73
N ILE A 11 8.70 -3.13 8.57
CA ILE A 11 7.57 -2.79 7.69
C ILE A 11 6.84 -4.05 7.21
N ALA A 12 7.59 -5.07 6.77
CA ALA A 12 7.00 -6.32 6.29
C ALA A 12 6.22 -7.04 7.39
N ASP A 13 6.75 -7.12 8.62
CA ASP A 13 6.06 -7.77 9.73
C ASP A 13 4.80 -7.02 10.15
N ALA A 14 4.84 -5.68 10.16
CA ALA A 14 3.66 -4.85 10.39
C ALA A 14 2.58 -5.07 9.32
N ALA A 15 2.97 -5.01 8.04
CA ALA A 15 2.08 -5.26 6.91
C ALA A 15 1.49 -6.68 6.91
N ARG A 16 2.31 -7.69 7.27
CA ARG A 16 1.86 -9.08 7.41
C ARG A 16 0.80 -9.21 8.49
N ALA A 17 1.02 -8.58 9.65
CA ALA A 17 0.06 -8.59 10.74
C ALA A 17 -1.27 -7.96 10.31
N SER A 18 -1.23 -6.77 9.67
CA SER A 18 -2.43 -6.09 9.18
C SER A 18 -3.20 -6.91 8.15
N PHE A 19 -2.52 -7.42 7.11
CA PHE A 19 -3.21 -8.19 6.07
C PHE A 19 -3.80 -9.51 6.58
N LYS A 20 -3.11 -10.19 7.52
CA LYS A 20 -3.66 -11.39 8.18
C LYS A 20 -4.87 -11.06 9.05
N ALA A 21 -4.84 -9.95 9.78
CA ALA A 21 -5.96 -9.51 10.61
C ALA A 21 -7.17 -9.18 9.73
N LEU A 22 -7.00 -8.43 8.64
CA LEU A 22 -8.06 -8.13 7.68
C LEU A 22 -8.71 -9.40 7.12
N ARG A 23 -7.91 -10.36 6.65
CA ARG A 23 -8.42 -11.64 6.14
C ARG A 23 -9.13 -12.48 7.21
N ALA A 24 -8.72 -12.38 8.47
CA ALA A 24 -9.36 -13.10 9.57
C ALA A 24 -10.69 -12.46 10.00
N LEU A 25 -10.77 -11.13 9.97
CA LEU A 25 -11.97 -10.36 10.29
C LEU A 25 -13.01 -10.40 9.16
N HIS A 26 -12.54 -10.58 7.92
CA HIS A 26 -13.37 -10.58 6.71
C HIS A 26 -13.14 -11.87 5.88
N PRO A 27 -13.48 -13.06 6.43
CA PRO A 27 -13.18 -14.34 5.79
C PRO A 27 -13.96 -14.57 4.48
N ASP A 28 -15.11 -13.90 4.32
CA ASP A 28 -16.00 -14.01 3.16
C ASP A 28 -15.72 -12.93 2.09
N GLU A 29 -14.72 -12.05 2.32
CA GLU A 29 -14.39 -10.99 1.37
C GLU A 29 -13.23 -11.36 0.43
N HIS A 30 -13.36 -10.94 -0.82
CA HIS A 30 -12.40 -11.17 -1.89
C HIS A 30 -11.53 -9.94 -2.07
N PHE A 31 -10.42 -9.90 -1.33
CA PHE A 31 -9.41 -8.85 -1.48
C PHE A 31 -8.81 -8.88 -2.89
N TYR A 32 -8.67 -7.71 -3.51
CA TYR A 32 -8.06 -7.54 -4.82
C TYR A 32 -6.87 -6.57 -4.81
N ALA A 33 -6.67 -5.84 -3.71
CA ALA A 33 -5.61 -4.87 -3.58
C ALA A 33 -5.08 -4.77 -2.15
N PHE A 34 -3.76 -4.60 -2.03
CA PHE A 34 -3.08 -4.26 -0.78
C PHE A 34 -1.94 -3.29 -1.06
N ALA A 35 -1.98 -2.12 -0.46
CA ALA A 35 -0.99 -1.07 -0.63
C ALA A 35 -0.41 -0.64 0.71
N LEU A 36 0.79 -0.07 0.65
CA LEU A 36 1.32 0.77 1.73
C LEU A 36 1.32 2.21 1.27
N TYR A 37 1.00 3.15 2.14
CA TYR A 37 1.11 4.56 1.82
C TYR A 37 1.78 5.35 2.95
N THR A 38 2.32 6.51 2.58
CA THR A 38 2.93 7.48 3.48
C THR A 38 2.27 8.85 3.26
N ASP A 39 2.46 9.76 4.20
CA ASP A 39 2.13 11.17 4.02
C ASP A 39 3.25 11.90 3.24
N SER A 40 2.95 13.06 2.64
CA SER A 40 3.95 13.87 1.92
C SER A 40 5.11 14.35 2.80
N GLY A 41 4.97 14.29 4.13
CA GLY A 41 6.03 14.52 5.11
C GLY A 41 6.90 13.30 5.41
N ALA A 42 6.62 12.13 4.81
CA ALA A 42 7.34 10.87 5.01
C ALA A 42 7.45 10.45 6.50
N MET A 43 6.45 10.79 7.32
CA MET A 43 6.44 10.51 8.76
C MET A 43 5.62 9.26 9.12
N THR A 44 4.89 8.71 8.16
CA THR A 44 4.00 7.56 8.38
C THR A 44 4.26 6.46 7.37
N VAL A 45 3.95 5.22 7.75
CA VAL A 45 3.72 4.11 6.83
C VAL A 45 2.48 3.41 7.34
N VAL A 46 1.48 3.26 6.49
CA VAL A 46 0.18 2.69 6.87
C VAL A 46 -0.37 1.80 5.77
N PRO A 47 -1.12 0.74 6.12
CA PRO A 47 -1.70 -0.17 5.16
C PRO A 47 -2.98 0.42 4.56
N ALA A 48 -3.26 0.06 3.31
CA ALA A 48 -4.57 0.19 2.70
C ALA A 48 -4.91 -1.11 1.99
N ALA A 49 -6.15 -1.55 2.09
CA ALA A 49 -6.61 -2.74 1.36
C ALA A 49 -8.01 -2.50 0.81
N ASN A 50 -8.37 -3.26 -0.22
CA ASN A 50 -9.76 -3.31 -0.66
C ASN A 50 -10.15 -4.70 -1.16
N SER A 51 -11.45 -4.97 -1.01
CA SER A 51 -12.13 -6.16 -1.47
C SER A 51 -13.28 -5.80 -2.41
N VAL A 52 -13.76 -6.76 -3.18
CA VAL A 52 -14.92 -6.57 -4.06
C VAL A 52 -16.16 -6.15 -3.25
N GLU A 53 -16.34 -6.75 -2.09
CA GLU A 53 -17.41 -6.45 -1.14
C GLU A 53 -17.22 -5.08 -0.48
N GLY A 54 -15.98 -4.74 -0.12
CA GLY A 54 -15.61 -3.43 0.43
C GLY A 54 -15.88 -2.30 -0.55
N LEU A 55 -15.48 -2.47 -1.81
CA LEU A 55 -15.79 -1.54 -2.90
C LEU A 55 -17.31 -1.36 -3.06
N SER A 56 -18.05 -2.47 -3.14
CA SER A 56 -19.51 -2.43 -3.31
C SER A 56 -20.19 -1.68 -2.15
N ARG A 57 -19.70 -1.88 -0.92
CA ARG A 57 -20.22 -1.22 0.29
C ARG A 57 -19.94 0.28 0.29
N ILE A 58 -18.72 0.72 -0.02
CA ILE A 58 -18.40 2.15 -0.11
C ILE A 58 -19.23 2.83 -1.20
N ARG A 59 -19.37 2.19 -2.37
CA ARG A 59 -20.20 2.69 -3.46
C ARG A 59 -21.65 2.90 -3.06
N ALA A 60 -22.24 1.93 -2.35
CA ALA A 60 -23.59 2.06 -1.82
C ALA A 60 -23.72 3.19 -0.77
N GLN A 61 -22.73 3.35 0.11
CA GLN A 61 -22.71 4.39 1.14
C GLN A 61 -22.60 5.80 0.54
N GLN A 62 -21.81 5.96 -0.52
CA GLN A 62 -21.62 7.24 -1.22
C GLN A 62 -22.68 7.49 -2.30
N ALA A 63 -23.67 6.59 -2.45
CA ALA A 63 -24.73 6.66 -3.47
C ALA A 63 -24.19 6.81 -4.90
N ILE A 64 -23.06 6.16 -5.19
CA ILE A 64 -22.44 6.14 -6.52
C ILE A 64 -23.31 5.28 -7.44
N ALA A 65 -23.65 5.79 -8.61
CA ALA A 65 -24.49 5.08 -9.56
C ALA A 65 -23.82 3.79 -10.05
N ASP A 66 -24.61 2.74 -10.31
CA ASP A 66 -24.10 1.44 -10.75
C ASP A 66 -23.40 1.48 -12.11
N ASP A 67 -23.71 2.47 -12.95
CA ASP A 67 -23.11 2.72 -14.26
C ASP A 67 -21.91 3.68 -14.21
N ASP A 68 -21.64 4.30 -13.06
CA ASP A 68 -20.45 5.11 -12.87
C ASP A 68 -19.22 4.20 -12.76
N ARG A 69 -18.39 4.23 -13.80
CA ARG A 69 -17.19 3.41 -13.94
C ARG A 69 -15.91 4.19 -13.65
N ASP A 70 -15.99 5.33 -12.97
CA ASP A 70 -14.78 6.09 -12.62
C ASP A 70 -13.78 5.16 -11.89
N PRO A 71 -12.59 4.94 -12.47
CA PRO A 71 -11.58 4.06 -11.88
C PRO A 71 -11.08 4.54 -10.52
N TRP A 72 -11.26 5.83 -10.19
CA TRP A 72 -10.96 6.39 -8.88
C TRP A 72 -11.62 5.59 -7.76
N TYR A 73 -12.86 5.12 -7.94
CA TYR A 73 -13.52 4.30 -6.92
C TYR A 73 -12.84 2.95 -6.69
N THR A 74 -12.19 2.39 -7.71
CA THR A 74 -11.53 1.10 -7.62
C THR A 74 -10.09 1.24 -7.10
N TRP A 75 -9.40 2.29 -7.51
CA TRP A 75 -7.94 2.41 -7.33
C TRP A 75 -7.48 3.56 -6.43
N GLY A 76 -8.37 4.52 -6.12
CA GLY A 76 -8.10 5.59 -5.16
C GLY A 76 -8.04 5.04 -3.74
N PHE A 77 -6.83 4.76 -3.25
CA PHE A 77 -6.64 4.05 -1.98
C PHE A 77 -7.24 4.77 -0.76
N SER A 78 -7.37 6.10 -0.82
CA SER A 78 -7.97 6.92 0.24
C SER A 78 -9.46 6.64 0.44
N GLU A 79 -10.15 6.19 -0.60
CA GLU A 79 -11.59 5.87 -0.58
C GLU A 79 -11.85 4.39 -0.24
N TRP A 80 -10.81 3.58 -0.07
CA TRP A 80 -10.98 2.15 0.16
C TRP A 80 -11.57 1.83 1.53
N ALA A 81 -12.34 0.75 1.58
CA ALA A 81 -13.03 0.31 2.79
C ALA A 81 -12.08 0.00 3.96
N TYR A 82 -10.80 -0.30 3.68
CA TYR A 82 -9.78 -0.64 4.66
C TYR A 82 -8.55 0.26 4.58
N ALA A 83 -8.73 1.52 4.20
CA ALA A 83 -7.67 2.54 4.34
C ALA A 83 -7.32 2.73 5.82
N ALA A 84 -6.03 2.56 6.18
CA ALA A 84 -5.51 2.58 7.56
C ALA A 84 -6.14 1.57 8.53
N ALA A 85 -6.91 0.58 8.04
CA ALA A 85 -7.46 -0.46 8.89
C ALA A 85 -6.36 -1.41 9.37
N GLU A 86 -6.49 -1.90 10.61
CA GLU A 86 -5.48 -2.77 11.24
C GLU A 86 -4.06 -2.18 11.25
N ALA A 87 -3.91 -0.85 11.27
CA ALA A 87 -2.62 -0.15 11.16
C ALA A 87 -1.80 -0.09 12.46
N SER A 88 -2.34 -0.57 13.59
CA SER A 88 -1.64 -0.49 14.89
C SER A 88 -0.21 -1.09 14.91
N PRO A 89 0.12 -2.16 14.13
CA PRO A 89 1.49 -2.66 14.05
C PRO A 89 2.51 -1.63 13.53
N PHE A 90 2.06 -0.61 12.80
CA PHE A 90 2.92 0.43 12.23
C PHE A 90 3.25 1.56 13.20
N ASN A 91 2.60 1.65 14.36
CA ASN A 91 2.75 2.78 15.28
C ASN A 91 4.22 3.05 15.68
N ALA A 92 5.00 2.00 15.94
CA ALA A 92 6.42 2.14 16.28
C ALA A 92 7.26 2.62 15.08
N ILE A 93 6.91 2.19 13.86
CA ILE A 93 7.57 2.63 12.62
C ILE A 93 7.30 4.11 12.39
N CYS A 94 6.04 4.54 12.47
CA CYS A 94 5.65 5.94 12.35
C CYS A 94 6.33 6.82 13.43
N GLY A 95 6.46 6.32 14.66
CA GLY A 95 7.23 7.00 15.71
C GLY A 95 8.69 7.24 15.32
N LYS A 96 9.39 6.20 14.82
CA LYS A 96 10.78 6.32 14.35
C LYS A 96 10.93 7.32 13.19
N LEU A 97 9.99 7.29 12.23
CA LEU A 97 9.98 8.20 11.08
C LEU A 97 9.75 9.65 11.51
N ALA A 98 8.75 9.89 12.34
CA ALA A 98 8.46 11.20 12.89
C ALA A 98 9.66 11.76 13.69
N ASP A 99 10.26 10.95 14.57
CA ASP A 99 11.44 11.35 15.34
C ASP A 99 12.63 11.70 14.43
N ALA A 100 12.82 10.97 13.33
CA ALA A 100 13.88 11.25 12.37
C ALA A 100 13.65 12.57 11.62
N VAL A 101 12.45 12.81 11.10
CA VAL A 101 12.10 13.99 10.30
C VAL A 101 12.00 15.25 11.17
N LEU A 102 11.44 15.14 12.37
CA LEU A 102 11.23 16.26 13.31
C LEU A 102 12.47 16.58 14.15
N SER A 103 13.52 15.75 14.09
CA SER A 103 14.78 16.01 14.77
C SER A 103 15.34 17.38 14.39
N PRO A 104 15.78 18.21 15.34
CA PRO A 104 16.47 19.48 15.04
C PRO A 104 17.75 19.31 14.21
N GLN A 105 18.29 18.09 14.15
CA GLN A 105 19.47 17.74 13.36
C GLN A 105 19.13 17.33 11.93
N PHE A 106 17.84 17.15 11.60
CA PHE A 106 17.42 16.77 10.26
C PHE A 106 17.60 17.94 9.29
N ALA A 107 18.55 17.79 8.38
CA ALA A 107 18.76 18.77 7.33
C ALA A 107 17.65 18.64 6.27
N ARG A 108 16.84 19.69 6.07
CA ARG A 108 15.75 19.71 5.07
C ARG A 108 16.22 19.34 3.66
N SER A 109 17.47 19.64 3.31
CA SER A 109 18.06 19.26 2.02
C SER A 109 18.13 17.75 1.80
N ARG A 110 18.08 16.94 2.86
CA ARG A 110 18.06 15.47 2.81
C ARG A 110 16.66 14.89 2.68
N PHE A 111 15.61 15.70 2.76
CA PHE A 111 14.24 15.21 2.76
C PHE A 111 13.90 14.39 1.51
N ALA A 112 14.28 14.89 0.33
CA ALA A 112 14.02 14.18 -0.92
C ALA A 112 14.75 12.82 -1.00
N GLU A 113 15.94 12.71 -0.41
CA GLU A 113 16.68 11.43 -0.30
C GLU A 113 15.98 10.48 0.68
N PHE A 114 15.58 11.01 1.84
CA PHE A 114 14.87 10.27 2.88
C PHE A 114 13.54 9.70 2.39
N SER A 115 12.69 10.52 1.75
CA SER A 115 11.41 10.08 1.19
C SER A 115 11.61 9.00 0.11
N ARG A 116 12.57 9.17 -0.81
CA ARG A 116 12.89 8.12 -1.80
C ARG A 116 13.34 6.82 -1.15
N GLN A 117 14.14 6.89 -0.08
CA GLN A 117 14.58 5.71 0.64
C GLN A 117 13.40 5.02 1.33
N LEU A 118 12.49 5.79 1.96
CA LEU A 118 11.27 5.25 2.56
C LEU A 118 10.41 4.52 1.53
N HIS A 119 10.20 5.11 0.34
CA HIS A 119 9.43 4.47 -0.72
C HIS A 119 10.09 3.16 -1.17
N ALA A 120 11.42 3.15 -1.33
CA ALA A 120 12.16 1.93 -1.66
C ALA A 120 12.01 0.86 -0.57
N ASP A 121 12.08 1.24 0.71
CA ASP A 121 11.92 0.31 1.83
C ASP A 121 10.50 -0.28 1.90
N MET A 122 9.47 0.52 1.60
CA MET A 122 8.08 0.04 1.49
C MET A 122 7.92 -0.96 0.33
N ILE A 123 8.53 -0.69 -0.83
CA ILE A 123 8.52 -1.61 -1.98
C ILE A 123 9.24 -2.92 -1.63
N GLU A 124 10.43 -2.85 -1.04
CA GLU A 124 11.16 -4.06 -0.64
C GLU A 124 10.40 -4.87 0.42
N ALA A 125 9.75 -4.21 1.38
CA ALA A 125 8.91 -4.88 2.36
C ALA A 125 7.75 -5.66 1.70
N LEU A 126 7.04 -5.07 0.75
CA LEU A 126 5.98 -5.76 0.01
C LEU A 126 6.54 -6.90 -0.84
N ARG A 127 7.71 -6.72 -1.47
CA ARG A 127 8.39 -7.79 -2.24
C ARG A 127 8.78 -8.97 -1.35
N LEU A 128 9.27 -8.71 -0.14
CA LEU A 128 9.56 -9.74 0.85
C LEU A 128 8.31 -10.56 1.16
N LEU A 129 7.18 -9.90 1.43
CA LEU A 129 5.91 -10.57 1.73
C LEU A 129 5.38 -11.39 0.56
N ASP A 130 5.52 -10.87 -0.65
CA ASP A 130 5.14 -11.57 -1.86
C ASP A 130 5.95 -12.85 -2.07
N ARG A 131 7.28 -12.74 -1.95
CA ARG A 131 8.19 -13.89 -2.03
C ARG A 131 7.89 -14.95 -0.96
N ASP A 132 7.47 -14.51 0.23
CA ASP A 132 7.07 -15.40 1.32
C ASP A 132 5.66 -16.02 1.11
N GLY A 133 4.98 -15.68 0.00
CA GLY A 133 3.68 -16.23 -0.38
C GLY A 133 2.49 -15.67 0.39
N LEU A 134 2.64 -14.52 1.06
CA LEU A 134 1.55 -13.92 1.86
C LEU A 134 0.30 -13.68 1.02
N PHE A 135 0.49 -13.22 -0.22
CA PHE A 135 -0.58 -12.89 -1.17
C PHE A 135 -1.00 -14.07 -2.06
N GLY A 136 -0.56 -15.29 -1.72
CA GLY A 136 -0.84 -16.51 -2.48
C GLY A 136 0.22 -16.83 -3.53
N THR A 137 -0.11 -17.76 -4.43
CA THR A 137 0.73 -18.17 -5.57
C THR A 137 -0.13 -18.30 -6.82
N GLY A 138 0.49 -18.26 -8.02
CA GLY A 138 -0.23 -18.42 -9.29
C GLY A 138 -1.38 -17.43 -9.46
N GLU A 139 -2.57 -17.94 -9.78
CA GLU A 139 -3.78 -17.12 -9.98
C GLU A 139 -4.20 -16.36 -8.72
N ALA A 140 -4.08 -16.98 -7.53
CA ALA A 140 -4.41 -16.31 -6.27
C ALA A 140 -3.51 -15.10 -6.02
N ARG A 141 -2.23 -15.19 -6.42
CA ARG A 141 -1.31 -14.06 -6.36
C ARG A 141 -1.64 -12.98 -7.39
N ALA A 142 -1.99 -13.39 -8.62
CA ALA A 142 -2.37 -12.48 -9.68
C ALA A 142 -3.70 -11.74 -9.41
N ALA A 143 -4.53 -12.24 -8.48
CA ALA A 143 -5.74 -11.57 -8.04
C ALA A 143 -5.49 -10.35 -7.13
N ILE A 144 -4.29 -10.22 -6.54
CA ILE A 144 -3.93 -9.12 -5.65
C ILE A 144 -3.01 -8.13 -6.36
N THR A 145 -3.38 -6.85 -6.39
CA THR A 145 -2.52 -5.77 -6.87
C THR A 145 -1.79 -5.13 -5.69
N LEU A 146 -0.46 -5.08 -5.75
CA LEU A 146 0.38 -4.43 -4.74
C LEU A 146 0.96 -3.12 -5.27
N PHE A 147 0.93 -2.06 -4.47
CA PHE A 147 1.61 -0.81 -4.82
C PHE A 147 1.91 0.02 -3.57
N VAL A 148 2.69 1.06 -3.76
CA VAL A 148 2.98 2.09 -2.77
C VAL A 148 2.41 3.42 -3.26
N SER A 149 1.83 4.22 -2.36
CA SER A 149 1.30 5.54 -2.69
C SER A 149 1.65 6.60 -1.64
N ILE A 150 1.30 7.85 -1.93
CA ILE A 150 1.47 9.01 -1.04
C ILE A 150 0.10 9.68 -0.91
N SER A 151 -0.33 10.00 0.30
CA SER A 151 -1.57 10.76 0.49
C SER A 151 -1.38 12.23 0.12
N ASP A 152 -2.34 12.79 -0.62
CA ASP A 152 -2.42 14.22 -0.97
C ASP A 152 -1.16 14.77 -1.67
N ASP A 153 -0.57 14.00 -2.60
CA ASP A 153 0.64 14.38 -3.32
C ASP A 153 0.55 14.08 -4.82
N ASP A 154 0.95 15.04 -5.66
CA ASP A 154 0.94 14.92 -7.13
C ASP A 154 1.89 13.82 -7.64
N ALA A 155 2.86 13.38 -6.85
CA ALA A 155 3.77 12.29 -7.18
C ALA A 155 3.18 10.90 -6.91
N ALA A 156 1.99 10.80 -6.30
CA ALA A 156 1.36 9.54 -5.92
C ALA A 156 1.22 8.57 -7.10
N GLU A 157 0.61 9.01 -8.21
CA GLU A 157 0.36 8.13 -9.36
C GLU A 157 1.66 7.59 -9.98
N ALA A 158 2.72 8.41 -10.03
CA ALA A 158 4.02 7.98 -10.52
C ALA A 158 4.61 6.88 -9.62
N LEU A 159 4.55 7.05 -8.29
CA LEU A 159 5.01 6.06 -7.33
C LEU A 159 4.18 4.77 -7.38
N GLU A 160 2.86 4.88 -7.52
CA GLU A 160 1.96 3.74 -7.70
C GLU A 160 2.34 2.94 -8.94
N ASN A 161 2.58 3.61 -10.07
CA ASN A 161 2.97 2.98 -11.32
C ASN A 161 4.34 2.30 -11.23
N GLU A 162 5.33 2.94 -10.63
CA GLU A 162 6.68 2.40 -10.46
C GLU A 162 6.70 1.20 -9.51
N SER A 163 6.05 1.32 -8.36
CA SER A 163 5.95 0.24 -7.38
C SER A 163 5.14 -0.94 -7.92
N ALA A 164 4.04 -0.70 -8.62
CA ALA A 164 3.24 -1.77 -9.22
C ALA A 164 4.05 -2.60 -10.23
N LYS A 165 4.84 -1.95 -11.08
CA LYS A 165 5.78 -2.62 -12.01
C LYS A 165 6.79 -3.49 -11.28
N ALA A 166 7.25 -3.03 -10.12
CA ALA A 166 8.29 -3.69 -9.36
C ALA A 166 7.77 -4.87 -8.51
N LEU A 167 6.47 -4.90 -8.23
CA LEU A 167 5.84 -5.82 -7.26
C LEU A 167 4.95 -6.88 -7.89
N ASN A 168 4.36 -6.65 -9.07
CA ASN A 168 3.29 -7.52 -9.58
C ASN A 168 3.67 -8.31 -10.84
N PRO A 169 2.98 -9.43 -11.09
CA PRO A 169 3.09 -10.14 -12.36
C PRO A 169 2.75 -9.25 -13.57
N PRO A 170 3.35 -9.48 -14.76
CA PRO A 170 3.17 -8.62 -15.93
C PRO A 170 1.71 -8.32 -16.31
N ALA A 171 0.81 -9.30 -16.23
CA ALA A 171 -0.60 -9.12 -16.56
C ALA A 171 -1.34 -8.16 -15.59
N VAL A 172 -0.98 -8.21 -14.30
CA VAL A 172 -1.51 -7.29 -13.28
C VAL A 172 -1.00 -5.87 -13.54
N VAL A 173 0.29 -5.75 -13.86
CA VAL A 173 0.93 -4.47 -14.22
C VAL A 173 0.25 -3.84 -15.44
N GLU A 174 0.04 -4.62 -16.51
CA GLU A 174 -0.63 -4.12 -17.73
C GLU A 174 -2.03 -3.57 -17.42
N THR A 175 -2.81 -4.30 -16.61
CA THR A 175 -4.16 -3.85 -16.24
C THR A 175 -4.12 -2.60 -15.36
N PHE A 176 -3.25 -2.57 -14.36
CA PHE A 176 -3.14 -1.45 -13.42
C PHE A 176 -2.64 -0.17 -14.07
N LEU A 177 -1.69 -0.25 -15.01
CA LEU A 177 -1.16 0.94 -15.70
C LEU A 177 -2.17 1.59 -16.65
N ARG A 178 -3.22 0.86 -17.06
CA ARG A 178 -4.30 1.36 -17.92
C ARG A 178 -5.54 1.76 -17.11
N ARG A 179 -5.39 1.88 -15.78
CA ARG A 179 -6.54 2.08 -14.89
C ARG A 179 -7.26 3.40 -15.13
N TYR A 180 -6.64 4.41 -15.72
CA TYR A 180 -7.26 5.70 -16.04
C TYR A 180 -7.35 5.98 -17.56
N ASP A 181 -7.10 4.97 -18.39
CA ASP A 181 -7.19 5.07 -19.87
C ASP A 181 -8.64 5.02 -20.37
#